data_AF-A0A6J6F2U8-F1
#
_entry.id   AF-A0A6J6F2U8-F1
#
_cell.length_a   1.000
_cell.length_b   1.000
_cell.length_c   1.000
_cell.angle_alpha   90.00
_cell.angle_beta   90.00
_cell.angle_gamma   90.00
#
_symmetry.space_group_name_H-M   'P 1'
#
loop_
_entity.id
_entity.type
_entity.pdbx_description
1 polymer ?
#
loop_
_entity_poly.entity_id
_entity_poly.type
_entity_poly.pdbx_seq_one_letter_code
_entity_poly.pdbx_strand_id
1 'polypeptide(L)'
;MLEQDETALLVHSDAALVNESGQRMDSLSHALAMTRSERRALCSGGALEALLRRNLVTGATTMIRSDLLRDALPVPEGWVHDEWLALVAALHHGVRFVEEELIDYRQHGANQIGATRLNAAEAGERLREGRSSFFARKAARNRALSNLVALAPAWLQPGDKDALIGKCEHDEWRSRLPRTHLPRVLPVLSRWFSGHYSRYARGLVDVLRDLVLSD
;
A
#
# COMPACT_ATOMS: atom_id res chain seq x y z
N MET A 1 7.65 7.70 21.28
CA MET A 1 7.92 7.85 19.84
C MET A 1 7.33 9.13 19.25
N LEU A 2 6.00 9.32 19.13
CA LEU A 2 5.44 10.60 18.65
C LEU A 2 5.86 11.80 19.52
N GLU A 3 5.95 11.63 20.83
CA GLU A 3 6.43 12.68 21.75
C GLU A 3 7.94 12.95 21.65
N GLN A 4 8.71 12.01 21.10
CA GLN A 4 10.19 12.06 21.06
C GLN A 4 10.72 12.45 19.68
N ASP A 5 9.94 12.21 18.62
CA ASP A 5 10.24 12.56 17.24
C ASP A 5 9.17 13.54 16.73
N GLU A 6 9.52 14.82 16.73
CA GLU A 6 8.65 15.90 16.26
C GLU A 6 8.27 15.76 14.78
N THR A 7 9.10 15.06 13.99
CA THR A 7 8.84 14.83 12.57
C THR A 7 7.89 13.65 12.33
N ALA A 8 7.63 12.82 13.34
CA ALA A 8 6.69 11.72 13.23
C ALA A 8 5.24 12.24 13.26
N LEU A 9 4.51 11.92 12.19
CA LEU A 9 3.09 12.23 11.99
C LEU A 9 2.21 10.99 12.12
N LEU A 10 2.74 9.82 11.77
CA LEU A 10 2.05 8.54 11.92
C LEU A 10 3.05 7.49 12.40
N VAL A 11 2.71 6.82 13.50
CA VAL A 11 3.44 5.66 14.01
C VAL A 11 2.51 4.47 13.92
N HIS A 12 3.01 3.36 13.39
CA HIS A 12 2.31 2.08 13.50
C HIS A 12 3.24 1.00 14.02
N SER A 13 2.71 0.06 14.80
CA SER A 13 3.48 -1.08 15.32
C SER A 13 3.18 -2.37 14.58
N ASP A 14 4.00 -3.40 14.82
CA ASP A 14 3.60 -4.78 14.57
C ASP A 14 2.54 -5.21 15.62
N ALA A 15 1.95 -6.39 15.39
CA ALA A 15 1.00 -7.01 16.31
C ALA A 15 1.18 -8.52 16.35
N ALA A 16 0.93 -9.12 17.51
CA ALA A 16 0.82 -10.57 17.64
C ALA A 16 -0.54 -11.00 17.08
N LEU A 17 -0.57 -11.81 16.04
CA LEU A 17 -1.81 -12.42 15.58
C LEU A 17 -2.20 -13.53 16.55
N VAL A 18 -3.42 -13.44 17.07
CA VAL A 18 -3.98 -14.42 18.00
C VAL A 18 -5.29 -15.02 17.46
N ASN A 19 -5.56 -16.28 17.79
CA ASN A 19 -6.80 -16.94 17.44
C ASN A 19 -7.95 -16.56 18.42
N GLU A 20 -9.11 -17.18 18.26
CA GLU A 20 -10.29 -16.95 19.11
C GLU A 20 -10.06 -17.34 20.58
N SER A 21 -9.15 -18.26 20.89
CA SER A 21 -8.78 -18.61 22.26
C SER A 21 -7.65 -17.72 22.82
N GLY A 22 -7.18 -16.72 22.07
CA GLY A 22 -6.07 -15.84 22.46
C GLY A 22 -4.69 -16.47 22.32
N GLN A 23 -4.59 -17.65 21.70
CA GLN A 23 -3.30 -18.29 21.43
C GLN A 23 -2.63 -17.61 20.23
N ARG A 24 -1.35 -17.27 20.42
CA ARG A 24 -0.51 -16.67 19.41
C ARG A 24 -0.33 -17.61 18.20
N MET A 25 -0.42 -17.03 17.01
CA MET A 25 -0.32 -17.72 15.74
C MET A 25 0.89 -17.25 14.93
N ASP A 26 1.06 -15.94 14.80
CA ASP A 26 2.04 -15.30 13.92
C ASP A 26 2.20 -13.82 14.29
N SER A 27 2.97 -13.05 13.53
CA SER A 27 2.92 -11.57 13.57
C SER A 27 2.15 -11.00 12.38
N LEU A 28 1.62 -9.79 12.54
CA LEU A 28 0.89 -9.09 11.50
C LEU A 28 1.81 -8.77 10.31
N SER A 29 3.03 -8.32 10.57
CA SER A 29 4.01 -8.04 9.52
C SER A 29 4.38 -9.29 8.70
N HIS A 30 4.44 -10.47 9.34
CA HIS A 30 4.66 -11.72 8.63
C HIS A 30 3.44 -12.15 7.82
N ALA A 31 2.22 -12.00 8.35
CA ALA A 31 0.99 -12.28 7.60
C ALA A 31 0.81 -11.37 6.37
N LEU A 32 1.26 -10.12 6.47
CA LEU A 32 1.33 -9.18 5.34
C LEU A 32 2.48 -9.50 4.37
N ALA A 33 3.32 -10.49 4.67
CA ALA A 33 4.54 -10.81 3.92
C ALA A 33 5.43 -9.57 3.73
N MET A 34 5.57 -8.73 4.76
CA MET A 34 6.38 -7.52 4.71
C MET A 34 7.85 -7.87 4.47
N THR A 35 8.44 -7.33 3.40
CA THR A 35 9.84 -7.61 3.05
C THR A 35 10.79 -6.82 3.94
N ARG A 36 12.05 -7.27 4.03
CA ARG A 36 13.10 -6.55 4.78
C ARG A 36 13.35 -5.13 4.25
N SER A 37 13.23 -4.92 2.94
CA SER A 37 13.40 -3.59 2.33
C SER A 37 12.24 -2.67 2.66
N GLU A 38 11.00 -3.15 2.59
CA GLU A 38 9.80 -2.38 3.01
C GLU A 38 9.87 -2.01 4.49
N ARG A 39 10.21 -2.98 5.35
CA ARG A 39 10.40 -2.76 6.79
C ARG A 39 11.44 -1.68 7.06
N ARG A 40 12.62 -1.78 6.45
CA ARG A 40 13.68 -0.76 6.58
C ARG A 40 13.18 0.61 6.12
N ALA A 41 12.49 0.67 4.98
CA ALA A 41 11.95 1.92 4.44
C ALA A 41 10.94 2.57 5.40
N LEU A 42 10.06 1.78 6.02
CA LEU A 42 9.09 2.28 7.01
C LEU A 42 9.76 2.76 8.32
N CYS A 43 10.91 2.19 8.70
CA CYS A 43 11.67 2.63 9.88
C CYS A 43 12.54 3.86 9.61
N SER A 44 13.05 4.04 8.39
CA SER A 44 14.12 5.02 8.08
C SER A 44 13.68 6.17 7.17
N GLY A 45 12.40 6.52 7.15
CA GLY A 45 11.88 7.67 6.38
C GLY A 45 11.65 7.42 4.88
N GLY A 46 11.86 6.19 4.39
CA GLY A 46 11.58 5.77 3.01
C GLY A 46 10.16 5.25 2.79
N ALA A 47 9.24 5.53 3.71
CA ALA A 47 7.90 4.93 3.75
C ALA A 47 7.10 5.14 2.46
N LEU A 48 7.25 6.28 1.78
CA LEU A 48 6.53 6.55 0.53
C LEU A 48 6.80 5.48 -0.53
N GLU A 49 8.05 5.05 -0.70
CA GLU A 49 8.43 4.02 -1.66
C GLU A 49 7.72 2.69 -1.35
N ALA A 50 7.64 2.31 -0.08
CA ALA A 50 6.97 1.09 0.34
C ALA A 50 5.45 1.18 0.13
N LEU A 51 4.84 2.30 0.54
CA LEU A 51 3.38 2.50 0.52
C LEU A 51 2.83 2.76 -0.89
N LEU A 52 3.63 3.27 -1.83
CA LEU A 52 3.25 3.35 -3.24
C LEU A 52 3.08 1.96 -3.87
N ARG A 53 3.78 0.93 -3.38
CA ARG A 53 3.67 -0.43 -3.91
C ARG A 53 2.42 -1.14 -3.42
N ARG A 54 2.13 -1.02 -2.13
CA ARG A 54 0.98 -1.64 -1.46
C ARG A 54 0.77 -1.06 -0.06
N ASN A 55 -0.44 -1.20 0.47
CA ASN A 55 -0.70 -0.93 1.88
C ASN A 55 0.11 -1.86 2.78
N LEU A 56 0.78 -1.29 3.77
CA LEU A 56 1.51 -1.98 4.83
C LEU A 56 1.11 -1.47 6.23
N VAL A 57 0.19 -0.50 6.30
CA VAL A 57 -0.29 0.09 7.54
C VAL A 57 -1.67 -0.45 7.84
N THR A 58 -1.87 -0.80 9.11
CA THR A 58 -3.15 -1.29 9.62
C THR A 58 -3.62 -0.38 10.74
N GLY A 59 -4.86 0.07 10.66
CA GLY A 59 -5.44 1.04 11.59
C GLY A 59 -5.38 0.60 13.05
N ALA A 60 -5.52 -0.70 13.33
CA ALA A 60 -5.47 -1.24 14.69
C ALA A 60 -4.15 -0.99 15.43
N THR A 61 -3.05 -0.81 14.71
CA THR A 61 -1.72 -0.52 15.30
C THR A 61 -1.29 0.93 15.11
N THR A 62 -2.17 1.78 14.56
CA THR A 62 -1.81 3.13 14.12
C THR A 62 -2.14 4.18 15.16
N MET A 63 -1.20 5.10 15.37
CA MET A 63 -1.38 6.34 16.12
C MET A 63 -0.91 7.51 15.25
N ILE A 64 -1.64 8.62 15.29
CA ILE A 64 -1.35 9.80 14.47
C ILE A 64 -1.17 11.05 15.32
N ARG A 65 -0.36 11.98 14.81
CA ARG A 65 -0.35 13.37 15.28
C ARG A 65 -1.55 14.10 14.66
N SER A 66 -2.28 14.86 15.46
CA SER A 66 -3.48 15.59 15.00
C SER A 66 -3.21 16.56 13.85
N ASP A 67 -2.00 17.11 13.77
CA ASP A 67 -1.59 18.03 12.69
C ASP A 67 -1.71 17.39 11.29
N LEU A 68 -1.50 16.07 11.18
CA LEU A 68 -1.66 15.31 9.93
C LEU A 68 -3.07 15.48 9.34
N LEU A 69 -4.09 15.64 10.18
CA LEU A 69 -5.48 15.70 9.74
C LEU A 69 -5.78 16.95 8.91
N ARG A 70 -5.00 18.02 9.07
CA ARG A 70 -5.16 19.26 8.29
C ARG A 70 -4.89 19.05 6.80
N ASP A 71 -3.91 18.20 6.50
CA ASP A 71 -3.47 17.90 5.15
C ASP A 71 -4.14 16.65 4.57
N ALA A 72 -4.59 15.73 5.43
CA ALA A 72 -5.15 14.44 5.02
C ALA A 72 -6.67 14.40 4.92
N LEU A 73 -7.42 15.34 5.50
CA LEU A 73 -8.89 15.29 5.46
C LEU A 73 -9.49 16.19 4.37
N PRO A 74 -10.65 15.80 3.78
CA PRO A 74 -11.37 14.54 3.99
C PRO A 74 -10.68 13.34 3.33
N VAL A 75 -10.90 12.13 3.86
CA VAL A 75 -10.41 10.90 3.22
C VAL A 75 -11.12 10.72 1.87
N PRO A 76 -10.39 10.59 0.76
CA PRO A 76 -10.98 10.49 -0.57
C PRO A 76 -11.60 9.11 -0.82
N GLU A 77 -12.56 9.06 -1.74
CA GLU A 77 -13.20 7.81 -2.18
C GLU A 77 -12.15 6.81 -2.72
N GLY A 78 -12.37 5.51 -2.46
CA GLY A 78 -11.51 4.43 -2.91
C GLY A 78 -10.32 4.13 -1.98
N TRP A 79 -10.11 4.94 -0.94
CA TRP A 79 -9.09 4.71 0.08
C TRP A 79 -9.70 4.25 1.40
N VAL A 80 -8.98 3.35 2.08
CA VAL A 80 -9.20 3.11 3.51
C VAL A 80 -8.53 4.26 4.28
N HIS A 81 -9.14 4.67 5.39
CA HIS A 81 -8.71 5.85 6.15
C HIS A 81 -7.26 5.78 6.63
N ASP A 82 -6.86 4.64 7.19
CA ASP A 82 -5.51 4.38 7.70
C ASP A 82 -4.46 4.40 6.58
N GLU A 83 -4.79 3.80 5.44
CA GLU A 83 -3.94 3.76 4.25
C GLU A 83 -3.73 5.16 3.66
N TRP A 84 -4.78 5.98 3.58
CA TRP A 84 -4.67 7.36 3.11
C TRP A 84 -3.85 8.23 4.07
N LEU A 85 -4.13 8.12 5.38
CA LEU A 85 -3.36 8.84 6.41
C LEU A 85 -1.88 8.45 6.37
N ALA A 86 -1.58 7.16 6.18
CA ALA A 86 -0.21 6.67 6.01
C ALA A 86 0.47 7.23 4.77
N LEU A 87 -0.23 7.31 3.63
CA LEU A 87 0.32 7.93 2.43
C LEU A 87 0.63 9.40 2.65
N VAL A 88 -0.31 10.18 3.19
CA VAL A 88 -0.09 11.61 3.44
C VAL A 88 1.05 11.82 4.44
N ALA A 89 1.08 11.07 5.54
CA ALA A 89 2.21 11.10 6.48
C ALA A 89 3.55 10.74 5.80
N ALA A 90 3.56 9.82 4.85
CA ALA A 90 4.77 9.44 4.12
C ALA A 90 5.25 10.54 3.16
N LEU A 91 4.35 11.34 2.60
CA LEU A 91 4.70 12.55 1.80
C LEU A 91 5.33 13.65 2.66
N HIS A 92 5.12 13.63 3.98
CA HIS A 92 5.85 14.47 4.93
C HIS A 92 7.10 13.79 5.50
N HIS A 93 7.46 12.60 5.02
CA HIS A 93 8.50 11.73 5.61
C HIS A 93 8.28 11.41 7.10
N GLY A 94 7.03 11.49 7.57
CA GLY A 94 6.64 11.40 8.98
C GLY A 94 6.09 10.03 9.41
N VAL A 95 6.22 9.00 8.59
CA VAL A 95 5.85 7.62 8.99
C VAL A 95 6.99 6.99 9.78
N ARG A 96 6.63 6.28 10.85
CA ARG A 96 7.55 5.38 11.54
C ARG A 96 6.89 4.04 11.85
N PHE A 97 7.64 2.97 11.64
CA PHE A 97 7.24 1.63 12.05
C PHE A 97 7.97 1.21 13.32
N VAL A 98 7.21 0.67 14.28
CA VAL A 98 7.71 0.07 15.51
C VAL A 98 7.64 -1.45 15.36
N GLU A 99 8.79 -2.12 15.41
CA GLU A 99 8.85 -3.56 15.17
C GLU A 99 8.29 -4.40 16.33
N GLU A 100 8.17 -3.79 17.51
CA GLU A 100 7.58 -4.45 18.67
C GLU A 100 6.10 -4.76 18.42
N GLU A 101 5.69 -5.95 18.84
CA GLU A 101 4.29 -6.36 18.80
C GLU A 101 3.58 -5.80 20.04
N LEU A 102 2.95 -4.63 19.89
CA LEU A 102 2.39 -3.89 21.01
C LEU A 102 0.94 -4.26 21.34
N ILE A 103 0.29 -5.04 20.49
CA ILE A 103 -1.09 -5.50 20.68
C ILE A 103 -1.27 -6.97 20.25
N ASP A 104 -2.24 -7.63 20.87
CA ASP A 104 -2.79 -8.89 20.39
C ASP A 104 -3.93 -8.60 19.39
N TYR A 105 -3.68 -8.89 18.11
CA TYR A 105 -4.64 -8.71 17.04
C TYR A 105 -5.38 -10.03 16.77
N ARG A 106 -6.63 -10.10 17.24
CA ARG A 106 -7.48 -11.27 17.05
C ARG A 106 -7.94 -11.38 15.60
N GLN A 107 -7.55 -12.47 14.93
CA GLN A 107 -8.01 -12.75 13.58
C GLN A 107 -9.30 -13.57 13.62
N HIS A 108 -10.45 -12.96 13.32
CA HIS A 108 -11.71 -13.69 13.09
C HIS A 108 -11.99 -13.79 11.58
N GLY A 109 -12.73 -14.81 11.16
CA GLY A 109 -13.03 -15.11 9.74
C GLY A 109 -13.85 -14.05 9.00
N ALA A 110 -14.21 -12.95 9.66
CA ALA A 110 -14.98 -11.83 9.10
C ALA A 110 -14.26 -10.48 9.19
N ASN A 111 -12.94 -10.47 9.37
CA ASN A 111 -12.16 -9.22 9.40
C ASN A 111 -12.31 -8.46 8.07
N GLN A 112 -12.76 -7.21 8.16
CA GLN A 112 -13.29 -6.45 7.02
C GLN A 112 -12.21 -6.06 5.99
N ILE A 113 -10.93 -5.89 6.40
CA ILE A 113 -9.70 -5.76 5.58
C ILE A 113 -8.49 -5.76 6.55
N GLY A 114 -7.32 -6.30 6.17
CA GLY A 114 -6.02 -5.90 6.75
C GLY A 114 -5.14 -7.02 7.33
N ALA A 115 -5.69 -8.17 7.69
CA ALA A 115 -4.92 -9.25 8.31
C ALA A 115 -5.35 -10.64 7.86
N THR A 116 -6.02 -10.77 6.72
CA THR A 116 -6.30 -12.08 6.15
C THR A 116 -5.01 -12.60 5.55
N ARG A 117 -4.43 -13.62 6.21
CA ARG A 117 -3.35 -14.45 5.68
C ARG A 117 -3.63 -14.66 4.20
N LEU A 118 -2.67 -14.39 3.32
CA LEU A 118 -2.75 -14.80 1.92
C LEU A 118 -2.70 -16.35 1.87
N ASN A 119 -3.75 -17.01 2.33
CA ASN A 119 -3.94 -18.42 2.11
C ASN A 119 -4.12 -18.61 0.61
N ALA A 120 -3.59 -19.72 0.06
CA ALA A 120 -3.64 -19.99 -1.38
C ALA A 120 -5.07 -19.87 -1.97
N ALA A 121 -6.09 -20.16 -1.16
CA ALA A 121 -7.50 -19.98 -1.51
C ALA A 121 -7.90 -18.50 -1.71
N GLU A 122 -7.48 -17.59 -0.82
CA GLU A 122 -7.77 -16.15 -0.94
C GLU A 122 -6.89 -15.45 -1.98
N ALA A 123 -5.66 -15.93 -2.17
CA ALA A 123 -4.83 -15.54 -3.30
C ALA A 123 -5.53 -15.94 -4.62
N GLY A 124 -6.16 -17.12 -4.66
CA GLY A 124 -7.03 -17.60 -5.74
C GLY A 124 -8.28 -16.75 -5.95
N GLU A 125 -9.01 -16.38 -4.89
CA GLU A 125 -10.15 -15.46 -4.95
C GLU A 125 -9.76 -14.06 -5.46
N ARG A 126 -8.62 -13.53 -5.01
CA ARG A 126 -8.06 -12.26 -5.54
C ARG A 126 -7.48 -12.38 -6.95
N LEU A 127 -7.29 -13.59 -7.45
CA LEU A 127 -6.97 -13.90 -8.85
C LEU A 127 -8.25 -14.10 -9.68
N ARG A 128 -9.39 -14.43 -9.05
CA ARG A 128 -10.74 -14.45 -9.64
C ARG A 128 -11.35 -13.07 -9.78
N GLU A 129 -10.80 -12.06 -9.08
CA GLU A 129 -11.18 -10.68 -9.34
C GLU A 129 -10.88 -10.33 -10.80
N GLY A 130 -11.92 -9.95 -11.52
CA GLY A 130 -11.80 -9.57 -12.91
C GLY A 130 -10.86 -8.39 -13.12
N ARG A 131 -10.18 -8.38 -14.26
CA ARG A 131 -9.30 -7.28 -14.70
C ARG A 131 -9.99 -5.92 -14.60
N SER A 132 -11.25 -5.84 -15.00
CA SER A 132 -12.05 -4.63 -15.05
C SER A 132 -12.32 -4.09 -13.64
N SER A 133 -12.73 -4.94 -12.70
CA SER A 133 -12.98 -4.51 -11.31
C SER A 133 -11.68 -4.14 -10.60
N PHE A 134 -10.60 -4.91 -10.81
CA PHE A 134 -9.29 -4.61 -10.26
C PHE A 134 -8.79 -3.23 -10.68
N PHE A 135 -8.85 -2.91 -11.98
CA PHE A 135 -8.41 -1.60 -12.47
C PHE A 135 -9.41 -0.48 -12.19
N ALA A 136 -10.71 -0.76 -12.04
CA ALA A 136 -11.68 0.23 -11.59
C ALA A 136 -11.38 0.73 -10.16
N ARG A 137 -11.03 -0.17 -9.23
CA ARG A 137 -10.61 0.20 -7.87
C ARG A 137 -9.32 1.02 -7.88
N LYS A 138 -8.33 0.64 -8.71
CA LYS A 138 -7.10 1.42 -8.90
C LYS A 138 -7.38 2.80 -9.49
N ALA A 139 -8.28 2.90 -10.47
CA ALA A 139 -8.66 4.18 -11.07
C ALA A 139 -9.31 5.11 -10.04
N ALA A 140 -10.21 4.60 -9.19
CA ALA A 140 -10.81 5.39 -8.11
C ALA A 140 -9.74 5.99 -7.18
N ARG A 141 -8.77 5.17 -6.78
CA ARG A 141 -7.65 5.60 -5.94
C ARG A 141 -6.74 6.61 -6.62
N ASN A 142 -6.44 6.41 -7.90
CA ASN A 142 -5.59 7.30 -8.67
C ASN A 142 -6.23 8.67 -8.92
N ARG A 143 -7.56 8.78 -8.92
CA ARG A 143 -8.23 10.08 -8.96
C ARG A 143 -7.85 10.93 -7.74
N ALA A 144 -7.80 10.33 -6.55
CA ALA A 144 -7.38 11.03 -5.34
C ALA A 144 -5.92 11.52 -5.43
N LEU A 145 -5.02 10.65 -5.90
CA LEU A 145 -3.61 11.00 -6.10
C LEU A 145 -3.44 12.13 -7.12
N SER A 146 -4.16 12.04 -8.25
CA SER A 146 -4.12 13.05 -9.31
C SER A 146 -4.65 14.39 -8.81
N ASN A 147 -5.72 14.38 -8.01
CA ASN A 147 -6.27 15.59 -7.39
C ASN A 147 -5.25 16.23 -6.44
N LEU A 148 -4.58 15.43 -5.59
CA LEU A 148 -3.54 15.94 -4.69
C LEU A 148 -2.37 16.58 -5.46
N VAL A 149 -1.91 15.90 -6.52
CA VAL A 149 -0.86 16.41 -7.43
C VAL A 149 -1.29 17.72 -8.12
N ALA A 150 -2.55 17.83 -8.52
CA ALA A 150 -3.11 19.00 -9.19
C ALA A 150 -3.31 20.18 -8.24
N LEU A 151 -3.76 19.92 -7.00
CA LEU A 151 -3.82 20.93 -5.94
C LEU A 151 -2.43 21.50 -5.61
N ALA A 152 -1.39 20.67 -5.76
CA ALA A 152 0.01 21.04 -5.55
C ALA A 152 0.21 21.82 -4.23
N PRO A 153 -0.20 21.25 -3.08
CA PRO A 153 -0.09 21.95 -1.81
C PRO A 153 1.38 22.25 -1.51
N ALA A 154 1.63 23.36 -0.80
CA ALA A 154 2.98 23.87 -0.58
C ALA A 154 3.93 22.89 0.12
N TRP A 155 3.39 21.95 0.90
CA TRP A 155 4.16 20.92 1.60
C TRP A 155 4.58 19.75 0.70
N LEU A 156 3.93 19.55 -0.45
CA LEU A 156 4.22 18.43 -1.35
C LEU A 156 5.52 18.68 -2.11
N GLN A 157 6.55 17.88 -1.80
CA GLN A 157 7.85 18.02 -2.41
C GLN A 157 7.83 17.61 -3.89
N PRO A 158 8.63 18.23 -4.78
CA PRO A 158 8.66 17.90 -6.20
C PRO A 158 8.96 16.41 -6.49
N GLY A 159 9.91 15.81 -5.76
CA GLY A 159 10.25 14.39 -5.95
C GLY A 159 9.11 13.44 -5.58
N ASP A 160 8.37 13.77 -4.52
CA ASP A 160 7.21 12.99 -4.10
C ASP A 160 6.03 13.17 -5.05
N LYS A 161 5.84 14.40 -5.56
CA LYS A 161 4.87 14.69 -6.63
C LYS A 161 5.15 13.82 -7.86
N ASP A 162 6.40 13.74 -8.31
CA ASP A 162 6.80 12.91 -9.43
C ASP A 162 6.56 11.42 -9.15
N ALA A 163 6.77 10.97 -7.90
CA ALA A 163 6.47 9.60 -7.48
C ALA A 163 4.96 9.30 -7.56
N LEU A 164 4.09 10.23 -7.15
CA LEU A 164 2.63 10.10 -7.27
C LEU A 164 2.18 10.06 -8.74
N ILE A 165 2.76 10.92 -9.59
CA ILE A 165 2.49 10.94 -11.04
C ILE A 165 2.90 9.59 -11.65
N GLY A 166 4.13 9.15 -11.43
CA GLY A 166 4.63 7.88 -11.96
C GLY A 166 3.80 6.68 -11.49
N LYS A 167 3.27 6.73 -10.26
CA LYS A 167 2.34 5.72 -9.75
C LYS A 167 1.03 5.68 -10.53
N CYS A 168 0.45 6.84 -10.81
CA CYS A 168 -0.78 6.97 -11.58
C CYS A 168 -0.58 6.51 -13.02
N GLU A 169 0.48 6.98 -13.67
CA GLU A 169 0.84 6.62 -15.05
C GLU A 169 1.11 5.11 -15.19
N HIS A 170 1.79 4.50 -14.22
CA HIS A 170 2.06 3.07 -14.25
C HIS A 170 0.77 2.25 -14.14
N ASP A 171 -0.11 2.59 -13.19
CA ASP A 171 -1.39 1.90 -13.03
C ASP A 171 -2.31 2.08 -14.24
N GLU A 172 -2.32 3.27 -14.85
CA GLU A 172 -3.06 3.53 -16.08
C GLU A 172 -2.49 2.77 -17.28
N TRP A 173 -1.17 2.74 -17.42
CA TRP A 173 -0.52 1.93 -18.45
C TRP A 173 -0.86 0.44 -18.27
N ARG A 174 -0.86 -0.06 -17.02
CA ARG A 174 -1.24 -1.45 -16.71
C ARG A 174 -2.69 -1.73 -17.10
N SER A 175 -3.62 -0.78 -16.92
CA SER A 175 -5.04 -0.97 -17.27
C SER A 175 -5.26 -1.06 -18.78
N ARG A 176 -4.43 -0.38 -19.57
CA ARG A 176 -4.48 -0.36 -21.04
C ARG A 176 -3.80 -1.54 -21.75
N LEU A 177 -3.19 -2.48 -21.01
CA LEU A 177 -2.60 -3.68 -21.62
C LEU A 177 -3.64 -4.46 -22.45
N PRO A 178 -3.26 -5.05 -23.61
CA PRO A 178 -4.17 -5.79 -24.49
C PRO A 178 -4.97 -6.87 -23.78
N ARG A 179 -6.20 -7.18 -24.22
CA ARG A 179 -7.01 -8.24 -23.57
C ARG A 179 -6.40 -9.64 -23.76
N THR A 180 -5.74 -9.89 -24.89
CA THR A 180 -5.02 -11.15 -25.17
C THR A 180 -3.65 -11.18 -24.50
N HIS A 181 -3.18 -12.36 -24.07
CA HIS A 181 -1.94 -12.52 -23.30
C HIS A 181 -0.64 -12.26 -24.08
N LEU A 182 -0.48 -12.87 -25.26
CA LEU A 182 0.80 -12.84 -25.99
C LEU A 182 1.31 -11.41 -26.28
N PRO A 183 0.46 -10.46 -26.70
CA PRO A 183 0.90 -9.08 -26.93
C PRO A 183 1.33 -8.32 -25.67
N ARG A 184 1.07 -8.85 -24.46
CA ARG A 184 1.48 -8.21 -23.20
C ARG A 184 2.93 -8.49 -22.83
N VAL A 185 3.52 -9.57 -23.35
CA VAL A 185 4.83 -10.07 -22.87
C VAL A 185 5.91 -9.00 -23.03
N LEU A 186 6.13 -8.52 -24.26
CA LEU A 186 7.15 -7.50 -24.54
C LEU A 186 6.95 -6.19 -23.76
N PRO A 187 5.76 -5.55 -23.75
CA PRO A 187 5.58 -4.29 -23.04
C PRO A 187 5.70 -4.46 -21.51
N VAL A 188 5.26 -5.59 -20.95
CA VAL A 188 5.43 -5.91 -19.51
C VAL A 188 6.90 -6.10 -19.16
N LEU A 189 7.64 -6.90 -19.93
CA LEU A 189 9.07 -7.12 -19.71
C LEU A 189 9.84 -5.81 -19.83
N SER A 190 9.56 -4.98 -20.84
CA SER A 190 10.18 -3.67 -21.02
C SER A 190 9.98 -2.78 -19.78
N ARG A 191 8.75 -2.62 -19.28
CA ARG A 191 8.46 -1.83 -18.07
C ARG A 191 9.07 -2.45 -16.81
N TRP A 192 9.19 -3.78 -16.74
CA TRP A 192 9.85 -4.47 -15.63
C TRP A 192 11.34 -4.16 -15.60
N PHE A 193 12.05 -4.27 -16.72
CA PHE A 193 13.47 -3.91 -16.82
C PHE A 193 13.72 -2.42 -16.57
N SER A 194 12.77 -1.54 -16.91
CA SER A 194 12.83 -0.12 -16.53
C SER A 194 12.52 0.15 -15.05
N GLY A 195 12.28 -0.87 -14.22
CA GLY A 195 12.08 -0.74 -12.77
C GLY A 195 10.70 -0.22 -12.34
N HIS A 196 9.73 -0.07 -13.25
CA HIS A 196 8.42 0.48 -12.87
C HIS A 196 7.65 -0.47 -11.95
N TYR A 197 7.72 -1.77 -12.22
CA TYR A 197 7.08 -2.79 -11.38
C TYR A 197 7.67 -2.86 -9.96
N SER A 198 8.97 -2.60 -9.80
CA SER A 198 9.57 -2.53 -8.47
C SER A 198 9.30 -1.18 -7.80
N ARG A 199 9.10 -0.08 -8.53
CA ARG A 199 8.84 1.23 -7.91
C ARG A 199 7.38 1.44 -7.52
N TYR A 200 6.44 0.94 -8.33
CA TYR A 200 5.02 1.30 -8.24
C TYR A 200 4.07 0.10 -8.07
N ALA A 201 4.62 -1.12 -7.93
CA ALA A 201 3.87 -2.36 -7.77
C ALA A 201 4.68 -3.38 -6.93
N ARG A 202 4.20 -4.61 -6.81
CA ARG A 202 4.85 -5.68 -6.02
C ARG A 202 5.87 -6.49 -6.82
N GLY A 203 6.54 -5.87 -7.79
CA GLY A 203 7.55 -6.53 -8.62
C GLY A 203 6.98 -7.73 -9.40
N LEU A 204 7.64 -8.88 -9.29
CA LEU A 204 7.32 -10.10 -10.06
C LEU A 204 5.87 -10.58 -9.87
N VAL A 205 5.30 -10.37 -8.68
CA VAL A 205 3.90 -10.75 -8.39
C VAL A 205 2.93 -10.04 -9.35
N ASP A 206 3.15 -8.74 -9.57
CA ASP A 206 2.31 -7.94 -10.46
C ASP A 206 2.69 -8.10 -11.94
N VAL A 207 3.94 -8.47 -12.25
CA VAL A 207 4.35 -8.90 -13.60
C VAL A 207 3.56 -10.14 -14.01
N LEU A 208 3.58 -11.20 -13.17
CA LEU A 208 2.85 -12.44 -13.44
C LEU A 208 1.35 -12.20 -13.54
N ARG A 209 0.81 -11.35 -12.64
CA ARG A 209 -0.59 -10.92 -12.72
C ARG A 209 -0.88 -10.29 -14.08
N ASP A 210 -0.12 -9.31 -14.52
CA ASP A 210 -0.44 -8.60 -15.77
C ASP A 210 -0.29 -9.50 -17.01
N LEU A 211 0.56 -10.52 -16.96
CA LEU A 211 0.68 -11.54 -18.02
C LEU A 211 -0.50 -12.51 -18.04
N VAL A 212 -1.06 -12.88 -16.88
CA VAL A 212 -2.04 -13.98 -16.74
C VAL A 212 -3.47 -13.54 -16.49
N LEU A 213 -3.70 -12.34 -15.95
CA LEU A 213 -5.04 -11.87 -15.56
C LEU A 213 -5.95 -11.70 -16.79
N SER A 214 -7.13 -12.31 -16.75
CA SER A 214 -8.09 -12.30 -17.86
C SER A 214 -9.48 -11.86 -17.39
N ASP A 215 -10.18 -11.20 -18.32
CA ASP A 215 -11.62 -10.99 -18.36
C ASP A 215 -12.13 -11.29 -19.78
#